data_AF-A0A6M1PLL8-F1
#
_entry.id   AF-A0A6M1PLL8-F1
#
_cell.length_a   1.000
_cell.length_b   1.000
_cell.length_c   1.000
_cell.angle_alpha   90.00
_cell.angle_beta   90.00
_cell.angle_gamma   90.00
#
_symmetry.space_group_name_H-M   'P 1'
#
loop_
_entity.id
_entity.type
_entity.pdbx_description
1 polymer ?
#
loop_
_entity_poly.entity_id
_entity_poly.type
_entity_poly.pdbx_seq_one_letter_code
_entity_poly.pdbx_strand_id
1 'polypeptide(L)'
;MTEKAQQYREVRRKAAVGERIKIVDGGVRFSSGSVFVVEDADFPWGGDDRDGTGVAIDGGKPLFHRRYVVLEPIAQLIAEPAPVSPLTSDPLYASFRQFVADNAPALRKLLDEVDPEPTVVAAPVIPKLTRAQVIAKARADVAEMQRVGMTVFTRLDGDSPFSTKYFAVKFHVNRDKRTVTALVYEGRSVRRGEPDAKFTAKCSPADVFHADLGRAIALRKALGLTVPSEYTDAPQPEKAEVGAVVLFEGIRVTARPSSDFNVNYRKGTAQVGAGAIRKGVLIDDTDVDYSGDTAQQAA
;
A
#
# COMPACT_ATOMS: atom_id res chain seq x y z
N MET A 1 -5.97 -4.36 -49.88
CA MET A 1 -5.97 -3.62 -48.60
C MET A 1 -6.22 -4.65 -47.51
N THR A 2 -5.17 -5.07 -46.82
CA THR A 2 -5.25 -6.15 -45.83
C THR A 2 -5.63 -5.52 -44.50
N GLU A 3 -6.89 -5.67 -44.07
CA GLU A 3 -7.34 -5.29 -42.74
C GLU A 3 -6.44 -5.98 -41.71
N LYS A 4 -5.67 -5.19 -40.95
CA LYS A 4 -4.94 -5.71 -39.79
C LYS A 4 -5.97 -6.25 -38.81
N ALA A 5 -6.00 -7.57 -38.62
CA ALA A 5 -6.77 -8.19 -37.55
C ALA A 5 -6.22 -7.67 -36.21
N GLN A 6 -6.95 -6.72 -35.61
CA GLN A 6 -6.59 -6.20 -34.30
C GLN A 6 -6.75 -7.36 -33.31
N GLN A 7 -5.64 -7.78 -32.70
CA GLN A 7 -5.64 -8.85 -31.71
C GLN A 7 -6.14 -8.28 -30.38
N TYR A 8 -7.07 -8.98 -29.73
CA TYR A 8 -7.62 -8.58 -28.44
C TYR A 8 -7.29 -9.65 -27.40
N ARG A 9 -7.06 -9.22 -26.15
CA ARG A 9 -6.96 -10.11 -24.99
C ARG A 9 -8.30 -10.08 -24.25
N GLU A 10 -8.82 -11.25 -23.94
CA GLU A 10 -10.01 -11.41 -23.10
C GLU A 10 -9.62 -11.28 -21.62
N VAL A 11 -10.21 -10.32 -20.91
CA VAL A 11 -9.94 -10.03 -19.49
C VAL A 11 -11.24 -10.11 -18.68
N ARG A 12 -11.23 -10.92 -17.62
CA ARG A 12 -12.35 -11.01 -16.67
C ARG A 12 -12.28 -9.88 -15.64
N ARG A 13 -12.98 -8.77 -15.92
CA ARG A 13 -13.15 -7.64 -15.00
C ARG A 13 -14.46 -6.89 -15.29
N LYS A 14 -14.86 -5.98 -14.39
CA LYS A 14 -15.94 -5.02 -14.67
C LYS A 14 -15.56 -4.15 -15.87
N ALA A 15 -16.53 -3.91 -16.75
CA ALA A 15 -16.33 -3.12 -17.96
C ALA A 15 -16.77 -1.68 -17.70
N ALA A 16 -16.08 -0.72 -18.30
CA ALA A 16 -16.47 0.68 -18.32
C ALA A 16 -17.33 1.00 -19.55
N VAL A 17 -18.08 2.10 -19.49
CA VAL A 17 -18.86 2.62 -20.63
C VAL A 17 -17.93 2.87 -21.82
N GLY A 18 -18.34 2.41 -23.00
CA GLY A 18 -17.56 2.50 -24.24
C GLY A 18 -16.59 1.35 -24.49
N GLU A 19 -16.38 0.44 -23.52
CA GLU A 19 -15.52 -0.73 -23.73
C GLU A 19 -16.22 -1.81 -24.57
N ARG A 20 -15.42 -2.58 -25.34
CA ARG A 20 -15.90 -3.75 -26.07
C ARG A 20 -15.88 -4.97 -25.15
N ILE A 21 -16.99 -5.68 -25.10
CA ILE A 21 -17.12 -6.92 -24.33
C ILE A 21 -17.53 -8.07 -25.25
N LYS A 22 -17.03 -9.27 -24.95
CA LYS A 22 -17.46 -10.51 -25.59
C LYS A 22 -18.32 -11.31 -24.61
N ILE A 23 -19.48 -11.74 -25.07
CA ILE A 23 -20.40 -12.54 -24.26
C ILE A 23 -19.87 -13.97 -24.16
N VAL A 24 -19.68 -14.45 -22.93
CA VAL A 24 -19.21 -15.82 -22.65
C VAL A 24 -20.39 -16.76 -22.40
N ASP A 25 -21.45 -16.25 -21.78
CA ASP A 25 -22.72 -16.96 -21.54
C ASP A 25 -23.88 -16.01 -21.81
N GLY A 26 -24.49 -16.12 -23.00
CA GLY A 26 -25.57 -15.24 -23.41
C GLY A 26 -26.97 -15.66 -22.95
N GLY A 27 -27.10 -16.84 -22.33
CA GLY A 27 -28.39 -17.43 -21.97
C GLY A 27 -29.35 -17.49 -23.17
N VAL A 28 -30.61 -17.10 -22.95
CA VAL A 28 -31.66 -17.10 -23.99
C VAL A 28 -31.71 -15.77 -24.77
N ARG A 29 -31.04 -14.72 -24.28
CA ARG A 29 -31.19 -13.34 -24.79
C ARG A 29 -30.06 -12.91 -25.72
N PHE A 30 -28.90 -13.53 -25.60
CA PHE A 30 -27.73 -13.22 -26.41
C PHE A 30 -27.04 -14.50 -26.88
N SER A 31 -26.38 -14.45 -28.02
CA SER A 31 -25.56 -15.56 -28.49
C SER A 31 -24.15 -15.46 -27.89
N SER A 32 -23.69 -16.52 -27.23
CA SER A 32 -22.30 -16.61 -26.76
C SER A 32 -21.32 -16.41 -27.92
N GLY A 33 -20.27 -15.62 -27.67
CA GLY A 33 -19.29 -15.20 -28.67
C GLY A 33 -19.55 -13.85 -29.31
N SER A 34 -20.77 -13.29 -29.16
CA SER A 34 -21.11 -11.97 -29.70
C SER A 34 -20.37 -10.85 -28.98
N VAL A 35 -20.01 -9.79 -29.71
CA VAL A 35 -19.27 -8.63 -29.20
C VAL A 35 -20.18 -7.40 -29.19
N PHE A 36 -20.23 -6.71 -28.06
CA PHE A 36 -21.03 -5.50 -27.85
C PHE A 36 -20.18 -4.38 -27.23
N VAL A 37 -20.64 -3.14 -27.37
CA VAL A 37 -20.06 -1.97 -26.69
C VAL A 37 -20.94 -1.66 -25.47
N VAL A 38 -20.31 -1.39 -24.33
CA VAL A 38 -21.02 -1.06 -23.09
C VAL A 38 -21.63 0.34 -23.19
N GLU A 39 -22.93 0.44 -22.98
CA GLU A 39 -23.68 1.71 -22.95
C GLU A 39 -23.78 2.27 -21.52
N ASP A 40 -23.94 1.39 -20.53
CA ASP A 40 -23.97 1.73 -19.11
C ASP A 40 -23.19 0.68 -18.31
N ALA A 41 -22.33 1.10 -17.39
CA ALA A 41 -21.42 0.24 -16.63
C ALA A 41 -21.97 -0.16 -15.25
N ASP A 42 -22.97 0.57 -14.74
CA ASP A 42 -23.52 0.42 -13.38
C ASP A 42 -25.03 0.24 -13.43
N PHE A 43 -25.51 -0.64 -14.32
CA PHE A 43 -26.95 -0.87 -14.47
C PHE A 43 -27.51 -1.63 -13.26
N PRO A 44 -28.44 -1.05 -12.48
CA PRO A 44 -28.99 -1.68 -11.29
C PRO A 44 -29.96 -2.79 -11.69
N TRP A 45 -29.72 -4.03 -11.25
CA TRP A 45 -30.65 -5.13 -11.47
C TRP A 45 -31.49 -5.40 -10.21
N GLY A 46 -32.81 -5.19 -10.30
CA GLY A 46 -33.76 -5.40 -9.20
C GLY A 46 -34.24 -6.85 -9.07
N GLY A 47 -33.36 -7.79 -8.76
CA GLY A 47 -33.69 -9.20 -8.53
C GLY A 47 -32.81 -9.83 -7.45
N ASP A 48 -33.32 -10.88 -6.80
CA ASP A 48 -32.88 -11.48 -5.53
C ASP A 48 -31.44 -12.06 -5.47
N ASP A 49 -30.63 -11.85 -6.51
CA ASP A 49 -29.25 -12.32 -6.57
C ASP A 49 -28.29 -11.22 -6.07
N ARG A 50 -27.56 -11.52 -5.00
CA ARG A 50 -26.70 -10.59 -4.21
C ARG A 50 -25.45 -10.03 -4.91
N ASP A 51 -25.44 -9.96 -6.24
CA ASP A 51 -24.42 -9.34 -7.09
C ASP A 51 -25.06 -8.31 -8.05
N GLY A 52 -25.92 -7.45 -7.51
CA GLY A 52 -26.92 -6.63 -8.22
C GLY A 52 -26.43 -5.50 -9.14
N THR A 53 -25.26 -5.62 -9.76
CA THR A 53 -24.78 -4.67 -10.78
C THR A 53 -24.25 -5.40 -12.00
N GLY A 54 -24.63 -4.91 -13.18
CA GLY A 54 -24.19 -5.41 -14.48
C GLY A 54 -24.03 -4.25 -15.46
N VAL A 55 -23.80 -4.59 -16.72
CA VAL A 55 -23.66 -3.62 -17.80
C VAL A 55 -24.91 -3.60 -18.68
N ALA A 56 -25.25 -2.47 -19.28
CA ALA A 56 -26.27 -2.38 -20.30
C ALA A 56 -25.64 -2.35 -21.70
N ILE A 57 -26.23 -3.11 -22.62
CA ILE A 57 -25.81 -3.23 -24.03
C ILE A 57 -27.03 -3.29 -24.95
N ASP A 58 -26.88 -2.95 -26.23
CA ASP A 58 -27.91 -3.14 -27.27
C ASP A 58 -29.26 -2.48 -26.90
N GLY A 59 -29.22 -1.17 -26.65
CA GLY A 59 -30.40 -0.38 -26.32
C GLY A 59 -30.88 -0.57 -24.88
N GLY A 60 -29.94 -0.61 -23.94
CA GLY A 60 -30.24 -0.70 -22.51
C GLY A 60 -30.56 -2.11 -21.99
N LYS A 61 -30.24 -3.18 -22.72
CA LYS A 61 -30.46 -4.55 -22.25
C LYS A 61 -29.38 -4.95 -21.24
N PRO A 62 -29.76 -5.38 -20.04
CA PRO A 62 -28.79 -5.67 -18.99
C PRO A 62 -28.10 -7.03 -19.10
N LEU A 63 -26.82 -7.08 -18.72
CA LEU A 63 -25.93 -8.24 -18.76
C LEU A 63 -25.03 -8.29 -17.50
N PHE A 64 -25.02 -9.43 -16.81
CA PHE A 64 -24.23 -9.60 -15.58
C PHE A 64 -22.71 -9.65 -15.84
N HIS A 65 -21.91 -9.14 -14.89
CA HIS A 65 -20.44 -9.16 -14.95
C HIS A 65 -19.84 -10.56 -15.18
N ARG A 66 -20.49 -11.62 -14.67
CA ARG A 66 -20.04 -13.01 -14.85
C ARG A 66 -20.25 -13.56 -16.26
N ARG A 67 -21.03 -12.89 -17.11
CA ARG A 67 -21.47 -13.37 -18.43
C ARG A 67 -20.69 -12.78 -19.60
N TYR A 68 -19.71 -11.92 -19.33
CA TYR A 68 -18.87 -11.33 -20.37
C TYR A 68 -17.39 -11.27 -19.96
N VAL A 69 -16.55 -11.02 -20.96
CA VAL A 69 -15.14 -10.64 -20.81
C VAL A 69 -14.89 -9.33 -21.54
N VAL A 70 -14.02 -8.48 -21.00
CA VAL A 70 -13.61 -7.23 -21.67
C VAL A 70 -12.56 -7.57 -22.71
N LEU A 71 -12.70 -6.98 -23.91
CA LEU A 71 -11.73 -7.10 -24.99
C LEU A 71 -10.78 -5.91 -24.93
N GLU A 72 -9.61 -6.13 -24.36
CA GLU A 72 -8.54 -5.14 -24.36
C GLU A 72 -7.74 -5.28 -25.67
N PRO A 73 -7.53 -4.20 -26.44
CA PRO A 73 -6.69 -4.27 -27.62
C PRO A 73 -5.27 -4.62 -27.18
N ILE A 74 -4.73 -5.70 -27.71
CA ILE A 74 -3.30 -5.97 -27.60
C ILE A 74 -2.67 -4.96 -28.55
N ALA A 75 -2.00 -3.96 -27.98
CA ALA A 75 -1.05 -3.18 -28.74
C ALA A 75 -0.04 -4.20 -29.30
N GLN A 76 -0.21 -4.57 -30.57
CA GLN A 76 0.91 -5.11 -31.31
C GLN A 76 1.98 -4.06 -31.13
N LEU A 77 3.06 -4.43 -30.46
CA LEU A 77 4.32 -3.70 -30.45
C LEU A 77 4.78 -3.68 -31.92
N ILE A 78 4.15 -2.83 -32.72
CA ILE A 78 4.83 -2.17 -33.80
C ILE A 78 5.94 -1.45 -33.05
N ALA A 79 7.17 -1.90 -33.25
CA ALA A 79 8.34 -1.15 -32.87
C ALA A 79 8.22 0.22 -33.55
N GLU A 80 7.61 1.17 -32.85
CA GLU A 80 7.89 2.57 -33.10
C GLU A 80 9.40 2.69 -32.97
N PRO A 81 10.11 3.29 -33.94
CA PRO A 81 11.52 3.57 -33.75
C PRO A 81 11.60 4.40 -32.48
N ALA A 82 12.26 3.82 -31.46
CA ALA A 82 12.39 4.45 -30.16
C ALA A 82 12.82 5.90 -30.35
N PRO A 83 12.29 6.86 -29.55
CA PRO A 83 12.85 8.20 -29.56
C PRO A 83 14.35 8.05 -29.30
N VAL A 84 15.16 8.51 -30.25
CA VAL A 84 16.62 8.50 -30.12
C VAL A 84 16.95 9.19 -28.81
N SER A 85 17.31 8.40 -27.80
CA SER A 85 17.77 8.89 -26.51
C SER A 85 18.90 9.88 -26.77
N PRO A 86 19.02 11.01 -26.05
CA PRO A 86 20.12 11.96 -26.24
C PRO A 86 21.50 11.33 -25.99
N LEU A 87 21.57 10.15 -25.36
CA LEU A 87 22.78 9.32 -25.26
C LEU A 87 23.24 8.71 -26.59
N THR A 88 22.37 8.58 -27.60
CA THR A 88 22.71 7.92 -28.87
C THR A 88 23.66 8.76 -29.74
N SER A 89 23.78 10.06 -29.47
CA SER A 89 24.72 10.98 -30.12
C SER A 89 26.02 11.20 -29.33
N ASP A 90 26.17 10.58 -28.15
CA ASP A 90 27.41 10.69 -27.37
C ASP A 90 28.49 9.77 -27.98
N PRO A 91 29.66 10.30 -28.41
CA PRO A 91 30.76 9.48 -28.92
C PRO A 91 31.25 8.43 -27.93
N LEU A 92 31.04 8.65 -26.62
CA LEU A 92 31.39 7.70 -25.57
C LEU A 92 30.40 6.53 -25.53
N TYR A 93 29.12 6.80 -25.77
CA TYR A 93 28.09 5.77 -25.90
C TYR A 93 28.25 4.94 -27.18
N ALA A 94 28.63 5.58 -28.30
CA ALA A 94 28.96 4.89 -29.54
C ALA A 94 30.18 3.97 -29.37
N SER A 95 31.25 4.46 -28.72
CA SER A 95 32.45 3.67 -28.43
C SER A 95 32.15 2.50 -27.51
N PHE A 96 31.30 2.72 -26.49
CA PHE A 96 30.86 1.65 -25.59
C PHE A 96 30.04 0.58 -26.31
N ARG A 97 29.10 0.98 -27.19
CA ARG A 97 28.33 0.03 -28.00
C ARG A 97 29.22 -0.80 -28.91
N GLN A 98 30.20 -0.17 -29.56
CA GLN A 98 31.16 -0.88 -30.41
C GLN A 98 31.99 -1.87 -29.60
N PHE A 99 32.51 -1.44 -28.44
CA PHE A 99 33.23 -2.31 -27.52
C PHE A 99 32.41 -3.53 -27.10
N VAL A 100 31.14 -3.34 -26.72
CA VAL A 100 30.25 -4.46 -26.34
C VAL A 100 29.98 -5.39 -27.53
N ALA A 101 29.83 -4.85 -28.74
CA ALA A 101 29.62 -5.66 -29.94
C ALA A 101 30.87 -6.49 -30.30
N ASP A 102 32.05 -5.87 -30.27
CA ASP A 102 33.32 -6.51 -30.61
C ASP A 102 33.70 -7.60 -29.59
N ASN A 103 33.34 -7.40 -28.32
CA ASN A 103 33.63 -8.33 -27.24
C ASN A 103 32.45 -9.26 -26.91
N ALA A 104 31.36 -9.23 -27.68
CA ALA A 104 30.15 -10.01 -27.42
C ALA A 104 30.40 -11.52 -27.22
N PRO A 105 31.30 -12.20 -27.98
CA PRO A 105 31.59 -13.62 -27.75
C PRO A 105 32.29 -13.89 -26.41
N ALA A 106 33.22 -13.02 -26.00
CA ALA A 106 33.94 -13.14 -24.73
C ALA A 106 33.03 -12.80 -23.54
N LEU A 107 32.17 -11.78 -23.70
CA LEU A 107 31.14 -11.43 -22.72
C LEU A 107 30.11 -12.56 -22.55
N ARG A 108 29.69 -13.22 -23.63
CA ARG A 108 28.83 -14.40 -23.56
C ARG A 108 29.49 -15.56 -22.82
N LYS A 109 30.78 -15.82 -23.09
CA LYS A 109 31.53 -16.86 -22.37
C LYS A 109 31.67 -16.58 -20.87
N LEU A 110 31.81 -15.31 -20.48
CA LEU A 110 31.79 -14.90 -19.07
C LEU A 110 30.39 -15.00 -18.44
N LEU A 111 29.32 -14.84 -19.23
CA LEU A 111 27.94 -15.01 -18.77
C LEU A 111 27.59 -16.50 -18.60
N ASP A 112 28.04 -17.36 -19.51
CA ASP A 112 27.81 -18.81 -19.46
C ASP A 112 28.56 -19.48 -18.29
N GLU A 113 29.66 -18.88 -17.80
CA GLU A 113 30.40 -19.34 -16.61
C GLU A 113 29.77 -18.88 -15.28
N VAL A 114 28.77 -17.99 -15.34
CA VAL A 114 28.04 -17.42 -14.18
C VAL A 114 26.65 -18.07 -14.00
N ASP A 115 26.24 -18.98 -14.88
CA ASP A 115 25.03 -19.79 -14.71
C ASP A 115 25.37 -21.18 -14.14
N PRO A 116 25.35 -21.40 -12.81
CA PRO A 116 24.77 -22.66 -12.38
C PRO A 116 23.28 -22.61 -12.79
N GLU A 117 22.80 -23.71 -13.38
CA GLU A 117 21.38 -23.93 -13.66
C GLU A 117 20.50 -23.37 -12.53
N PRO A 118 19.31 -22.82 -12.85
CA PRO A 118 18.41 -22.28 -11.83
C PRO A 118 17.85 -23.44 -11.00
N THR A 119 18.68 -23.95 -10.08
CA THR A 119 18.16 -24.29 -8.77
C THR A 119 17.41 -23.05 -8.33
N VAL A 120 16.12 -23.24 -8.10
CA VAL A 120 15.23 -22.26 -7.53
C VAL A 120 15.73 -22.05 -6.09
N VAL A 121 16.87 -21.38 -5.93
CA VAL A 121 17.24 -20.76 -4.67
C VAL A 121 16.20 -19.67 -4.53
N ALA A 122 15.16 -19.99 -3.75
CA ALA A 122 14.26 -19.00 -3.22
C ALA A 122 15.13 -17.80 -2.84
N ALA A 123 14.88 -16.65 -3.48
CA ALA A 123 15.47 -15.39 -3.05
C ALA A 123 15.40 -15.39 -1.51
N PRO A 124 16.50 -15.11 -0.79
CA PRO A 124 16.48 -15.18 0.66
C PRO A 124 15.28 -14.38 1.10
N VAL A 125 14.28 -15.07 1.66
CA VAL A 125 13.11 -14.45 2.24
C VAL A 125 13.69 -13.73 3.44
N ILE A 126 14.17 -12.51 3.23
CA ILE A 126 14.44 -11.58 4.33
C ILE A 126 13.09 -11.55 5.04
N PRO A 127 12.99 -12.08 6.27
CA PRO A 127 11.70 -12.13 6.94
C PRO A 127 11.22 -10.69 7.03
N LYS A 128 10.17 -10.36 6.27
CA LYS A 128 9.52 -9.06 6.39
C LYS A 128 9.07 -8.99 7.84
N LEU A 129 9.63 -8.05 8.60
CA LEU A 129 9.29 -7.90 10.01
C LEU A 129 7.78 -7.87 10.15
N THR A 130 7.24 -8.58 11.13
CA THR A 130 5.79 -8.58 11.38
C THR A 130 5.35 -7.19 11.83
N ARG A 131 4.06 -6.88 11.70
CA ARG A 131 3.51 -5.59 12.15
C ARG A 131 3.84 -5.32 13.62
N ALA A 132 3.74 -6.34 14.47
CA ALA A 132 4.12 -6.29 15.88
C ALA A 132 5.60 -5.90 16.09
N GLN A 133 6.52 -6.53 15.33
CA GLN A 133 7.96 -6.24 15.41
C GLN A 133 8.28 -4.81 14.95
N VAL A 134 7.62 -4.33 13.87
CA VAL A 134 7.80 -2.95 13.40
C VAL A 134 7.31 -1.94 14.44
N ILE A 135 6.15 -2.18 15.05
CA ILE A 135 5.61 -1.34 16.13
C ILE A 135 6.55 -1.33 17.35
N ALA A 136 7.03 -2.50 17.78
CA ALA A 136 7.97 -2.63 18.89
C ALA A 136 9.29 -1.88 18.59
N LYS A 137 9.82 -2.02 17.38
CA LYS A 137 11.01 -1.30 16.91
C LYS A 137 10.77 0.22 16.91
N ALA A 138 9.64 0.69 16.41
CA ALA A 138 9.29 2.12 16.41
C ALA A 138 9.16 2.68 17.83
N ARG A 139 8.54 1.93 18.75
CA ARG A 139 8.41 2.33 20.15
C ARG A 139 9.76 2.41 20.87
N ALA A 140 10.62 1.41 20.66
CA ALA A 140 11.98 1.39 21.20
C ALA A 140 12.82 2.56 20.66
N ASP A 141 12.70 2.85 19.37
CA ASP A 141 13.40 3.95 18.70
C ASP A 141 13.00 5.32 19.25
N VAL A 142 11.70 5.56 19.46
CA VAL A 142 11.20 6.78 20.12
C VAL A 142 11.74 6.92 21.54
N ALA A 143 11.72 5.84 22.32
CA ALA A 143 12.22 5.84 23.69
C ALA A 143 13.72 6.13 23.75
N GLU A 144 14.49 5.55 22.82
CA GLU A 144 15.93 5.77 22.74
C GLU A 144 16.25 7.21 22.34
N MET A 145 15.57 7.77 21.33
CA MET A 145 15.76 9.18 20.97
C MET A 145 15.38 10.14 22.10
N GLN A 146 14.34 9.84 22.88
CA GLN A 146 13.99 10.61 24.07
C GLN A 146 15.05 10.49 25.17
N ARG A 147 15.63 9.30 25.36
CA ARG A 147 16.73 9.06 26.30
C ARG A 147 17.98 9.83 25.90
N VAL A 148 18.35 9.79 24.62
CA VAL A 148 19.50 10.51 24.05
C VAL A 148 19.31 12.01 24.23
N GLY A 149 18.13 12.56 23.91
CA GLY A 149 17.85 14.01 24.07
C GLY A 149 17.96 14.53 25.50
N MET A 150 17.89 13.65 26.51
CA MET A 150 18.02 14.01 27.92
C MET A 150 19.45 13.77 28.47
N THR A 151 20.39 13.33 27.65
CA THR A 151 21.75 12.94 28.05
C THR A 151 22.82 13.75 27.31
N VAL A 152 23.89 14.15 28.00
CA VAL A 152 25.01 14.93 27.41
C VAL A 152 26.06 14.07 26.71
N PHE A 153 26.16 12.82 27.14
CA PHE A 153 27.23 11.91 26.74
C PHE A 153 26.89 11.08 25.51
N THR A 154 25.63 11.13 25.07
CA THR A 154 25.15 10.35 23.92
C THR A 154 24.77 11.31 22.82
N ARG A 155 25.36 11.14 21.64
CA ARG A 155 25.03 11.95 20.46
C ARG A 155 24.00 11.21 19.61
N LEU A 156 23.12 11.95 18.96
CA LEU A 156 22.34 11.38 17.86
C LEU A 156 23.27 11.10 16.69
N ASP A 157 23.05 9.98 16.00
CA ASP A 157 23.79 9.63 14.81
C ASP A 157 23.45 10.57 13.64
N GLY A 158 24.45 10.87 12.81
CA GLY A 158 24.32 11.73 11.62
C GLY A 158 24.41 13.23 11.89
N ASP A 159 24.22 14.03 10.84
CA ASP A 159 24.34 15.49 10.86
C ASP A 159 23.11 16.20 11.46
N SER A 160 22.48 15.58 12.46
CA SER A 160 21.32 16.17 13.13
C SER A 160 21.71 17.50 13.80
N PRO A 161 20.89 18.57 13.65
CA PRO A 161 21.10 19.83 14.36
C PRO A 161 20.96 19.68 15.89
N PHE A 162 20.44 18.53 16.36
CA PHE A 162 20.29 18.18 17.78
C PHE A 162 21.34 17.18 18.27
N SER A 163 22.33 16.81 17.45
CA SER A 163 23.33 15.77 17.77
C SER A 163 24.11 16.01 19.05
N THR A 164 24.38 17.27 19.41
CA THR A 164 25.11 17.65 20.63
C THR A 164 24.26 18.45 21.62
N LYS A 165 22.95 18.52 21.39
CA LYS A 165 22.04 19.39 22.16
C LYS A 165 21.12 18.55 23.03
N TYR A 166 20.77 19.10 24.19
CA TYR A 166 19.63 18.59 24.93
C TYR A 166 18.35 18.93 24.18
N PHE A 167 17.41 18.01 24.16
CA PHE A 167 16.08 18.31 23.68
C PHE A 167 15.02 17.49 24.40
N ALA A 168 13.85 18.09 24.53
CA ALA A 168 12.64 17.44 25.01
C ALA A 168 11.61 17.36 23.88
N VAL A 169 10.86 16.27 23.85
CA VAL A 169 9.89 15.99 22.79
C VAL A 169 8.48 15.97 23.35
N LYS A 170 7.55 16.65 22.69
CA LYS A 170 6.11 16.57 22.95
C LYS A 170 5.39 16.10 21.71
N PHE A 171 4.55 15.08 21.86
CA PHE A 171 3.75 14.55 20.77
C PHE A 171 2.31 15.05 20.83
N HIS A 172 1.75 15.38 19.67
CA HIS A 172 0.32 15.61 19.49
C HIS A 172 -0.23 14.59 18.50
N VAL A 173 -1.09 13.69 18.98
CA VAL A 173 -1.70 12.63 18.18
C VAL A 173 -3.14 13.03 17.86
N ASN A 174 -3.47 13.13 16.58
CA ASN A 174 -4.82 13.40 16.11
C ASN A 174 -5.32 12.19 15.31
N ARG A 175 -6.08 11.31 15.98
CA ARG A 175 -6.61 10.05 15.40
C ARG A 175 -7.71 10.28 14.36
N ASP A 176 -8.41 11.42 14.44
CA ASP A 176 -9.45 11.77 13.47
C ASP A 176 -8.82 12.15 12.12
N LYS A 177 -7.77 12.98 12.16
CA LYS A 177 -7.01 13.40 10.98
C LYS A 177 -5.94 12.39 10.56
N ARG A 178 -5.73 11.32 11.35
CA ARG A 178 -4.66 10.33 11.17
C ARG A 178 -3.27 10.97 11.07
N THR A 179 -3.01 11.95 11.93
CA THR A 179 -1.74 12.70 11.95
C THR A 179 -1.08 12.66 13.32
N VAL A 180 0.25 12.59 13.33
CA VAL A 180 1.07 12.72 14.53
C VAL A 180 2.05 13.85 14.33
N THR A 181 2.07 14.81 15.25
CA THR A 181 3.04 15.91 15.25
C THR A 181 4.03 15.73 16.38
N ALA A 182 5.32 15.73 16.05
CA ALA A 182 6.41 15.81 17.01
C ALA A 182 6.86 17.26 17.15
N LEU A 183 6.89 17.77 18.38
CA LEU A 183 7.41 19.08 18.74
C LEU A 183 8.68 18.86 19.56
N VAL A 184 9.80 19.35 19.06
CA VAL A 184 11.12 19.24 19.68
C VAL A 184 11.52 20.60 20.23
N TYR A 185 11.95 20.62 21.48
CA TYR A 185 12.37 21.82 22.20
C TYR A 185 13.81 21.64 22.66
N GLU A 186 14.69 22.58 22.36
CA GLU A 186 16.06 22.62 22.87
C GLU A 186 16.05 22.85 24.39
N GLY A 187 16.82 22.05 25.11
CA GLY A 187 16.85 21.98 26.57
C GLY A 187 15.84 21.00 27.17
N ARG A 188 15.72 21.01 28.50
CA ARG A 188 14.89 20.04 29.25
C ARG A 188 13.40 20.38 29.34
N SER A 189 12.98 21.54 28.84
CA SER A 189 11.64 22.07 29.11
C SER A 189 10.81 22.22 27.85
N VAL A 190 9.68 21.52 27.81
CA VAL A 190 8.62 21.65 26.78
C VAL A 190 7.65 22.81 27.06
N ARG A 191 7.98 23.70 28.01
CA ARG A 191 7.14 24.85 28.41
C ARG A 191 7.47 26.16 27.66
N ARG A 192 8.46 26.16 26.77
CA ARG A 192 8.73 27.32 25.90
C ARG A 192 7.61 27.43 24.86
N GLY A 193 7.31 28.66 24.44
CA GLY A 193 6.17 28.96 23.55
C GLY A 193 6.27 28.23 22.21
N GLU A 194 7.35 28.43 21.48
CA GLU A 194 7.57 27.83 20.16
C GLU A 194 8.57 26.66 20.21
N PRO A 195 8.30 25.57 19.48
CA PRO A 195 9.25 24.46 19.34
C PRO A 195 10.39 24.83 18.38
N ASP A 196 11.61 24.43 18.71
CA ASP A 196 12.80 24.63 17.87
C ASP A 196 12.78 23.79 16.59
N ALA A 197 12.12 22.62 16.64
CA ALA A 197 11.79 21.86 15.45
C ALA A 197 10.41 21.20 15.59
N LYS A 198 9.71 21.06 14.46
CA LYS A 198 8.44 20.34 14.41
C LYS A 198 8.30 19.59 13.10
N PHE A 199 7.67 18.43 13.16
CA PHE A 199 7.26 17.70 11.97
C PHE A 199 5.94 16.99 12.20
N THR A 200 5.10 16.96 11.17
CA THR A 200 3.81 16.27 11.19
C THR A 200 3.84 15.11 10.21
N ALA A 201 3.80 13.89 10.75
CA ALA A 201 3.55 12.69 9.96
C ALA A 201 2.04 12.57 9.70
N LYS A 202 1.68 12.33 8.44
CA LYS A 202 0.30 12.10 8.00
C LYS A 202 0.20 10.70 7.40
N CYS A 203 -0.68 9.88 7.96
CA CYS A 203 -0.95 8.55 7.41
C CYS A 203 -1.77 8.66 6.12
N SER A 204 -1.49 7.78 5.16
CA SER A 204 -2.25 7.68 3.93
C SER A 204 -3.70 7.28 4.23
N PRO A 205 -4.70 7.80 3.50
CA PRO A 205 -6.08 7.36 3.67
C PRO A 205 -6.28 5.87 3.36
N ALA A 206 -5.40 5.28 2.54
CA ALA A 206 -5.40 3.88 2.15
C ALA A 206 -4.63 2.96 3.12
N ASP A 207 -4.01 3.52 4.16
CA ASP A 207 -3.23 2.77 5.13
C ASP A 207 -3.85 2.83 6.54
N VAL A 208 -3.46 1.89 7.40
CA VAL A 208 -3.97 1.75 8.77
C VAL A 208 -3.15 2.60 9.72
N PHE A 209 -3.80 3.54 10.40
CA PHE A 209 -3.14 4.45 11.32
C PHE A 209 -2.68 3.74 12.60
N HIS A 210 -1.39 3.85 12.90
CA HIS A 210 -0.82 3.45 14.19
C HIS A 210 -0.03 4.60 14.81
N ALA A 211 -0.35 4.96 16.06
CA ALA A 211 0.25 6.15 16.68
C ALA A 211 1.77 6.03 16.89
N ASP A 212 2.30 4.86 17.26
CA ASP A 212 3.73 4.70 17.54
C ASP A 212 4.59 4.77 16.28
N LEU A 213 4.11 4.26 15.14
CA LEU A 213 4.76 4.46 13.83
C LEU A 213 4.77 5.95 13.47
N GLY A 214 3.63 6.62 13.63
CA GLY A 214 3.54 8.06 13.38
C GLY A 214 4.47 8.88 14.28
N ARG A 215 4.64 8.49 15.55
CA ARG A 215 5.57 9.14 16.49
C ARG A 215 7.03 8.95 16.04
N ALA A 216 7.43 7.74 15.66
CA ALA A 216 8.79 7.46 15.21
C ALA A 216 9.15 8.25 13.94
N ILE A 217 8.28 8.22 12.92
CA ILE A 217 8.47 8.97 11.68
C ILE A 217 8.53 10.47 11.95
N ALA A 218 7.59 10.99 12.74
CA ALA A 218 7.54 12.41 13.04
C ALA A 218 8.77 12.88 13.82
N LEU A 219 9.22 12.11 14.82
CA LEU A 219 10.39 12.46 15.61
C LEU A 219 11.67 12.42 14.79
N ARG A 220 11.91 11.34 14.02
CA ARG A 220 13.10 11.25 13.16
C ARG A 220 13.19 12.41 12.19
N LYS A 221 12.08 12.73 11.49
CA LYS A 221 12.05 13.88 10.58
C LYS A 221 12.25 15.21 11.30
N ALA A 222 11.65 15.41 12.47
CA ALA A 222 11.85 16.63 13.26
C ALA A 222 13.30 16.80 13.72
N LEU A 223 14.00 15.70 14.02
CA LEU A 223 15.42 15.69 14.38
C LEU A 223 16.36 15.72 13.16
N GLY A 224 15.84 15.73 11.92
CA GLY A 224 16.66 15.68 10.71
C GLY A 224 17.32 14.33 10.43
N LEU A 225 16.81 13.25 11.03
CA LEU A 225 17.31 11.89 10.84
C LEU A 225 16.62 11.18 9.67
N THR A 226 17.33 10.23 9.06
CA THR A 226 16.77 9.33 8.05
C THR A 226 15.69 8.46 8.69
N VAL A 227 14.54 8.36 8.02
CA VAL A 227 13.43 7.49 8.42
C VAL A 227 13.65 6.12 7.82
N PRO A 228 13.71 5.05 8.64
CA PRO A 228 13.77 3.67 8.14
C PRO A 228 12.54 3.34 7.28
N SER A 229 12.75 2.67 6.15
CA SER A 229 11.65 2.31 5.24
C SER A 229 10.68 1.31 5.87
N GLU A 230 11.09 0.56 6.89
CA GLU A 230 10.22 -0.37 7.61
C GLU A 230 9.08 0.34 8.33
N TYR A 231 9.22 1.64 8.66
CA TYR A 231 8.14 2.43 9.26
C TYR A 231 7.16 2.98 8.23
N THR A 232 7.62 3.21 7.00
CA THR A 232 6.78 3.72 5.91
C THR A 232 6.06 2.60 5.16
N ASP A 233 6.69 1.43 5.05
CA ASP A 233 6.18 0.24 4.37
C ASP A 233 5.81 -0.87 5.37
N ALA A 234 5.31 -0.46 6.55
CA ALA A 234 4.93 -1.39 7.61
C ALA A 234 3.82 -2.35 7.13
N PRO A 235 3.88 -3.64 7.46
CA PRO A 235 2.84 -4.59 7.05
C PRO A 235 1.46 -4.18 7.55
N GLN A 236 0.43 -4.29 6.70
CA GLN A 236 -0.95 -4.02 7.09
C GLN A 236 -1.51 -5.14 7.99
N PRO A 237 -2.38 -4.81 8.95
CA PRO A 237 -3.04 -5.81 9.77
C PRO A 237 -4.07 -6.60 8.94
N GLU A 238 -4.04 -7.93 9.05
CA GLU A 238 -4.92 -8.79 8.25
C GLU A 238 -6.38 -8.77 8.73
N LYS A 239 -6.60 -8.57 10.04
CA LYS A 239 -7.92 -8.63 10.67
C LYS A 239 -8.05 -7.55 11.74
N ALA A 240 -9.29 -7.09 11.92
CA ALA A 240 -9.64 -6.18 13.01
C ALA A 240 -9.79 -6.98 14.31
N GLU A 241 -8.80 -6.85 15.19
CA GLU A 241 -8.79 -7.45 16.52
C GLU A 241 -9.40 -6.52 17.58
N VAL A 242 -9.40 -6.97 18.83
CA VAL A 242 -9.88 -6.14 19.95
C VAL A 242 -9.09 -4.83 20.01
N GLY A 243 -9.79 -3.70 20.11
CA GLY A 243 -9.18 -2.37 20.14
C GLY A 243 -9.03 -1.73 18.76
N ALA A 244 -9.15 -2.50 17.67
CA ALA A 244 -9.14 -1.96 16.31
C ALA A 244 -10.36 -1.05 16.05
N VAL A 245 -10.19 0.00 15.26
CA VAL A 245 -11.25 0.89 14.80
C VAL A 245 -11.45 0.68 13.31
N VAL A 246 -12.69 0.36 12.94
CA VAL A 246 -13.09 0.20 11.54
C VAL A 246 -14.06 1.31 11.12
N LEU A 247 -14.11 1.59 9.83
CA LEU A 247 -15.14 2.40 9.20
C LEU A 247 -16.15 1.47 8.52
N PHE A 248 -17.39 1.47 8.99
CA PHE A 248 -18.49 0.70 8.42
C PHE A 248 -19.66 1.63 8.11
N GLU A 249 -20.08 1.70 6.84
CA GLU A 249 -21.18 2.57 6.38
C GLU A 249 -21.03 4.05 6.82
N GLY A 250 -19.79 4.56 6.85
CA GLY A 250 -19.49 5.93 7.27
C GLY A 250 -19.41 6.15 8.79
N ILE A 251 -19.66 5.11 9.59
CA ILE A 251 -19.60 5.16 11.06
C ILE A 251 -18.30 4.52 11.55
N ARG A 252 -17.60 5.21 12.47
CA ARG A 252 -16.43 4.65 13.16
C ARG A 252 -16.89 3.69 14.25
N VAL A 253 -16.40 2.47 14.22
CA VAL A 253 -16.79 1.42 15.16
C VAL A 253 -15.53 0.79 15.77
N THR A 254 -15.43 0.81 17.10
CA THR A 254 -14.35 0.17 17.85
C THR A 254 -14.70 -1.27 18.18
N ALA A 255 -13.80 -2.18 17.86
CA ALA A 255 -13.88 -3.59 18.19
C ALA A 255 -13.68 -3.81 19.70
N ARG A 256 -14.64 -4.48 20.34
CA ARG A 256 -14.62 -4.81 21.77
C ARG A 256 -14.71 -6.33 21.95
N PRO A 257 -14.12 -6.87 23.03
CA PRO A 257 -14.32 -8.27 23.36
C PRO A 257 -15.81 -8.49 23.69
N SER A 258 -16.33 -9.67 23.35
CA SER A 258 -17.66 -10.21 23.70
C SER A 258 -18.62 -9.20 24.35
N SER A 259 -19.20 -8.29 23.56
CA SER A 259 -20.22 -7.37 24.06
C SER A 259 -21.60 -8.01 23.96
N ASP A 260 -22.50 -7.69 24.92
CA ASP A 260 -23.91 -8.15 24.95
C ASP A 260 -24.74 -7.79 23.70
N PHE A 261 -24.17 -7.01 22.78
CA PHE A 261 -24.77 -6.59 21.53
C PHE A 261 -23.81 -6.81 20.36
N ASN A 262 -24.31 -7.32 19.22
CA ASN A 262 -23.53 -7.45 17.98
C ASN A 262 -22.92 -6.11 17.53
N VAL A 263 -23.72 -5.02 17.57
CA VAL A 263 -23.28 -3.66 17.26
C VAL A 263 -24.02 -2.67 18.17
N ASN A 264 -23.30 -1.71 18.76
CA ASN A 264 -23.85 -0.59 19.51
C ASN A 264 -23.51 0.72 18.80
N TYR A 265 -24.41 1.17 17.92
CA TYR A 265 -24.24 2.40 17.14
C TYR A 265 -24.16 3.66 18.01
N ARG A 266 -24.86 3.69 19.15
CA ARG A 266 -24.85 4.85 20.06
C ARG A 266 -23.47 5.06 20.70
N LYS A 267 -22.76 3.97 20.99
CA LYS A 267 -21.42 4.01 21.59
C LYS A 267 -20.29 3.88 20.56
N GLY A 268 -20.62 3.60 19.30
CA GLY A 268 -19.63 3.33 18.25
C GLY A 268 -18.79 2.09 18.56
N THR A 269 -19.38 1.04 19.11
CA THR A 269 -18.65 -0.19 19.50
C THR A 269 -19.33 -1.43 18.95
N ALA A 270 -18.56 -2.46 18.57
CA ALA A 270 -19.10 -3.75 18.14
C ALA A 270 -18.23 -4.91 18.60
N GLN A 271 -18.83 -6.09 18.70
CA GLN A 271 -18.11 -7.31 19.08
C GLN A 271 -17.12 -7.71 17.98
N VAL A 272 -15.94 -8.23 18.38
CA VAL A 272 -15.04 -8.93 17.45
C VAL A 272 -15.79 -10.09 16.78
N GLY A 273 -16.00 -9.99 15.47
CA GLY A 273 -16.77 -10.96 14.68
C GLY A 273 -18.16 -10.47 14.24
N ALA A 274 -18.63 -9.33 14.74
CA ALA A 274 -19.83 -8.70 14.22
C ALA A 274 -19.68 -8.31 12.75
N GLY A 275 -20.80 -8.26 12.01
CA GLY A 275 -20.81 -7.92 10.59
C GLY A 275 -20.12 -6.58 10.27
N ALA A 276 -20.30 -5.58 11.13
CA ALA A 276 -19.65 -4.27 11.01
C ALA A 276 -18.11 -4.36 11.12
N ILE A 277 -17.58 -5.20 12.00
CA ILE A 277 -16.12 -5.40 12.15
C ILE A 277 -15.56 -6.24 10.99
N ARG A 278 -16.29 -7.27 10.55
CA ARG A 278 -15.84 -8.16 9.45
C ARG A 278 -15.85 -7.50 8.08
N LYS A 279 -16.81 -6.60 7.83
CA LYS A 279 -17.00 -5.93 6.54
C LYS A 279 -16.46 -4.49 6.51
N GLY A 280 -16.18 -3.91 7.68
CA GLY A 280 -15.66 -2.55 7.80
C GLY A 280 -14.19 -2.47 7.34
N VAL A 281 -13.80 -1.28 6.89
CA VAL A 281 -12.41 -0.99 6.52
C VAL A 281 -11.65 -0.63 7.79
N LEU A 282 -10.56 -1.33 8.09
CA LEU A 282 -9.70 -1.02 9.23
C LEU A 282 -8.97 0.31 9.00
N ILE A 283 -9.11 1.24 9.94
CA ILE A 283 -8.55 2.60 9.80
C ILE A 283 -7.56 2.98 10.89
N ASP A 284 -7.66 2.39 12.07
CA ASP A 284 -6.78 2.67 13.21
C ASP A 284 -6.66 1.41 14.08
N ASP A 285 -5.43 0.99 14.33
CA ASP A 285 -5.10 -0.18 15.14
C ASP A 285 -4.22 0.17 16.35
N THR A 286 -4.20 1.45 16.74
CA THR A 286 -3.35 1.95 17.83
C THR A 286 -3.61 1.23 19.16
N ASP A 287 -4.85 0.84 19.43
CA ASP A 287 -5.24 0.21 20.70
C ASP A 287 -5.29 -1.33 20.60
N VAL A 288 -4.81 -1.92 19.50
CA VAL A 288 -4.66 -3.37 19.35
C VAL A 288 -3.45 -3.85 20.13
N ASP A 289 -3.62 -4.93 20.90
CA ASP A 289 -2.54 -5.52 21.68
C ASP A 289 -1.76 -6.55 20.86
N TYR A 290 -0.65 -6.11 20.27
CA TYR A 290 0.26 -6.97 19.50
C TYR A 290 1.27 -7.75 20.36
N SER A 291 1.19 -7.71 21.71
CA SER A 291 2.16 -8.38 22.57
C SER A 291 2.09 -9.92 22.50
N GLY A 292 0.96 -10.49 22.11
CA GLY A 292 0.78 -11.93 21.93
C GLY A 292 1.51 -12.51 20.71
N ASP A 293 1.61 -11.74 19.63
CA ASP A 293 2.20 -12.20 18.36
C ASP A 293 3.72 -12.37 18.45
N THR A 294 4.38 -11.66 19.37
CA THR A 294 5.83 -11.81 19.59
C THR A 294 6.23 -13.14 20.23
N ALA A 295 5.31 -13.84 20.90
CA ALA A 295 5.61 -15.09 21.60
C ALA A 295 5.50 -16.35 20.71
N GLN A 296 4.74 -16.29 19.61
CA GLN A 296 4.43 -17.48 18.80
C GLN A 296 5.47 -17.78 17.71
N GLN A 297 6.53 -16.98 17.58
CA GLN A 297 7.54 -17.12 16.52
C GLN A 297 8.98 -17.25 17.05
N ALA A 298 9.15 -17.44 18.36
CA ALA A 298 10.43 -17.76 19.00
C ALA A 298 10.58 -19.25 19.37
N ALA A 299 9.68 -20.11 18.85
CA ALA A 299 9.66 -21.56 19.07
C ALA A 299 9.88 -22.32 17.76
#